data_AF-A0A6J6PLU0-F1
#
_entry.id   AF-A0A6J6PLU0-F1
#
_cell.length_a   1.000
_cell.length_b   1.000
_cell.length_c   1.000
_cell.angle_alpha   90.00
_cell.angle_beta   90.00
_cell.angle_gamma   90.00
#
_symmetry.space_group_name_H-M   'P 1'
#
loop_
_entity.id
_entity.type
_entity.pdbx_description
1 polymer ?
#
loop_
_entity_poly.entity_id
_entity_poly.type
_entity_poly.pdbx_seq_one_letter_code
_entity_poly.pdbx_strand_id
1 'polypeptide(L)'
;MSDDPVRAFLDALEDDAADPLPALAYLAGDGLDLDEDERNGAVRRALFVHASGGPATREPGVDDPAVKGLAADIYSNARRAALGREVDALILATRGLPRVSDAAIHLAREPELAWRLFALSLLAAELTE
;
A
#
# COMPACT_ATOMS: atom_id res chain seq x y z
N MET A 1 13.70 -21.36 10.99
CA MET A 1 13.22 -19.98 11.19
C MET A 1 13.93 -19.17 10.12
N SER A 2 13.20 -18.76 9.07
CA SER A 2 13.83 -18.02 7.97
C SER A 2 14.29 -16.67 8.52
N ASP A 3 15.53 -16.28 8.24
CA ASP A 3 16.10 -14.96 8.62
C ASP A 3 15.65 -13.85 7.64
N ASP A 4 14.66 -14.16 6.80
CA ASP A 4 14.09 -13.27 5.79
C ASP A 4 12.88 -12.52 6.40
N PRO A 5 13.00 -11.20 6.68
CA PRO A 5 11.94 -10.42 7.29
C PRO A 5 10.71 -10.29 6.39
N VAL A 6 10.89 -10.27 5.07
CA VAL A 6 9.78 -10.22 4.11
C VAL A 6 8.98 -11.51 4.19
N ARG A 7 9.65 -12.66 4.23
CA ARG A 7 8.95 -13.93 4.36
C ARG A 7 8.18 -14.04 5.68
N ALA A 8 8.78 -13.61 6.79
CA ALA A 8 8.12 -13.62 8.09
C ALA A 8 6.86 -12.72 8.11
N PHE A 9 6.92 -11.55 7.47
CA PHE A 9 5.77 -10.68 7.29
C PHE A 9 4.66 -11.34 6.46
N LEU A 10 5.01 -11.98 5.33
CA LEU A 10 4.03 -12.67 4.48
C LEU A 10 3.37 -13.86 5.19
N ASP A 11 4.14 -14.64 5.96
CA ASP A 11 3.61 -15.74 6.77
C ASP A 11 2.62 -15.20 7.82
N ALA A 12 2.95 -14.10 8.51
CA ALA A 12 2.04 -13.46 9.47
C ALA A 12 0.76 -12.92 8.81
N LEU A 13 0.88 -12.37 7.59
CA LEU A 13 -0.26 -11.85 6.83
C LEU A 13 -1.18 -12.97 6.31
N GLU A 14 -0.65 -14.17 6.05
CA GLU A 14 -1.44 -15.34 5.67
C GLU A 14 -2.36 -15.80 6.82
N ASP A 15 -1.85 -15.74 8.05
CA ASP A 15 -2.59 -16.12 9.26
C ASP A 15 -3.54 -15.01 9.76
N ASP A 16 -3.40 -13.77 9.26
CA ASP A 16 -4.25 -12.64 9.63
C ASP A 16 -5.63 -12.70 8.95
N ALA A 17 -6.67 -12.37 9.72
CA ALA A 17 -8.04 -12.27 9.23
C ALA A 17 -8.28 -10.99 8.41
N ALA A 18 -7.47 -9.94 8.61
CA ALA A 18 -7.57 -8.66 7.90
C ALA A 18 -7.28 -8.77 6.40
N ASP A 19 -7.81 -7.84 5.61
CA ASP A 19 -7.57 -7.82 4.17
C ASP A 19 -6.07 -7.63 3.87
N PRO A 20 -5.41 -8.57 3.16
CA PRO A 20 -3.99 -8.48 2.85
C PRO A 20 -3.65 -7.41 1.80
N LEU A 21 -4.63 -6.89 1.05
CA LEU A 21 -4.37 -6.02 -0.10
C LEU A 21 -3.64 -4.71 0.24
N PRO A 22 -4.02 -3.93 1.28
CA PRO A 22 -3.28 -2.71 1.64
C PRO A 22 -1.86 -3.01 2.11
N ALA A 23 -1.69 -4.08 2.89
CA ALA A 23 -0.39 -4.51 3.41
C ALA A 23 0.57 -4.93 2.30
N LEU A 24 0.10 -5.70 1.31
CA LEU A 24 0.88 -6.07 0.15
C LEU A 24 1.20 -4.88 -0.76
N ALA A 25 0.26 -3.96 -0.96
CA ALA A 25 0.51 -2.74 -1.72
C ALA A 25 1.54 -1.84 -1.04
N TYR A 26 1.54 -1.79 0.30
CA TYR A 26 2.55 -1.09 1.08
C TYR A 26 3.93 -1.72 0.92
N LEU A 27 4.02 -3.05 1.08
CA LEU A 27 5.26 -3.80 0.91
C LEU A 27 5.84 -3.66 -0.50
N ALA A 28 5.00 -3.72 -1.55
CA ALA A 28 5.43 -3.46 -2.92
C ALA A 28 5.91 -2.02 -3.13
N GLY A 29 5.34 -1.07 -2.39
CA GLY A 29 5.68 0.34 -2.44
C GLY A 29 7.03 0.69 -1.81
N ASP A 30 7.54 -0.15 -0.91
CA ASP A 30 8.85 0.04 -0.25
C ASP A 30 10.01 0.04 -1.25
N GLY A 31 9.88 -0.66 -2.37
CA GLY A 31 10.86 -0.68 -3.46
C GLY A 31 10.82 0.56 -4.38
N LEU A 32 9.93 1.53 -4.13
CA LEU A 32 9.79 2.72 -4.96
C LEU A 32 10.81 3.80 -4.60
N ASP A 33 11.39 4.41 -5.63
CA ASP A 33 12.15 5.66 -5.51
C ASP A 33 11.18 6.84 -5.34
N LEU A 34 10.75 7.04 -4.09
CA LEU A 34 9.92 8.16 -3.65
C LEU A 34 10.70 8.95 -2.61
N ASP A 35 11.05 10.18 -2.95
CA ASP A 35 11.74 11.09 -2.06
C ASP A 35 10.94 11.30 -0.75
N GLU A 36 11.65 11.30 0.37
CA GLU A 36 11.04 11.35 1.69
C GLU A 36 10.30 12.68 1.93
N ASP A 37 10.89 13.81 1.50
CA ASP A 37 10.25 15.12 1.63
C ASP A 37 9.01 15.24 0.73
N GLU A 38 9.08 14.69 -0.49
CA GLU A 38 7.94 14.59 -1.40
C GLU A 38 6.80 13.76 -0.79
N ARG A 39 7.12 12.55 -0.27
CA ARG A 39 6.17 11.68 0.43
C ARG A 39 5.54 12.41 1.60
N ASN A 40 6.35 12.93 2.52
CA ASN A 40 5.88 13.57 3.75
C ASN A 40 5.02 14.81 3.45
N GLY A 41 5.40 15.57 2.42
CA GLY A 41 4.61 16.69 1.93
C GLY A 41 3.23 16.25 1.43
N ALA A 42 3.16 15.19 0.63
CA ALA A 42 1.92 14.65 0.08
C ALA A 42 1.02 14.06 1.17
N VAL A 43 1.58 13.25 2.08
CA VAL A 43 0.79 12.63 3.15
C VAL A 43 0.23 13.69 4.11
N ARG A 44 1.02 14.72 4.45
CA ARG A 44 0.52 15.84 5.27
C ARG A 44 -0.68 16.55 4.64
N ARG A 45 -0.67 16.77 3.31
CA ARG A 45 -1.82 17.33 2.59
C ARG A 45 -3.03 16.39 2.66
N ALA A 46 -2.80 15.09 2.49
CA ALA A 46 -3.86 14.08 2.60
C ALA A 46 -4.50 14.02 3.99
N LEU A 47 -3.71 14.14 5.07
CA LEU A 47 -4.20 14.22 6.44
C LEU A 47 -5.15 15.41 6.65
N PHE A 48 -4.81 16.59 6.11
CA PHE A 48 -5.70 17.75 6.18
C PHE A 48 -7.02 17.52 5.43
N VAL A 49 -6.96 16.90 4.24
CA VAL A 49 -8.18 16.53 3.50
C VAL A 49 -9.01 15.53 4.31
N HIS A 50 -8.37 14.51 4.89
CA HIS A 50 -9.04 13.49 5.70
C HIS A 50 -9.79 14.09 6.89
N ALA A 51 -9.12 14.97 7.64
CA ALA A 51 -9.66 15.67 8.80
C ALA A 51 -10.79 16.66 8.46
N SER A 52 -10.80 17.20 7.23
CA SER A 52 -11.89 18.07 6.76
C SER A 52 -13.19 17.30 6.47
N GLY A 53 -13.09 15.98 6.22
CA GLY A 53 -14.20 15.12 5.82
C GLY A 53 -14.98 14.48 6.98
N GLY A 54 -14.59 14.72 8.24
CA GLY A 54 -15.25 14.12 9.40
C GLY A 54 -14.29 13.94 10.60
N PRO A 55 -14.63 13.08 11.57
CA PRO A 55 -13.74 12.79 12.69
C PRO A 55 -12.37 12.32 12.19
N ALA A 56 -11.29 12.93 12.70
CA ALA A 56 -9.93 12.56 12.30
C ALA A 56 -9.59 11.10 12.63
N THR A 57 -10.24 10.53 13.64
CA THR A 57 -10.07 9.14 14.09
C THR A 57 -10.79 8.12 13.22
N ARG A 58 -11.46 8.53 12.14
CA ARG A 58 -12.11 7.60 11.23
C ARG A 58 -11.05 6.89 10.38
N GLU A 59 -11.28 5.61 10.11
CA GLU A 59 -10.45 4.85 9.18
C GLU A 59 -10.66 5.39 7.74
N PRO A 60 -9.57 5.67 6.99
CA PRO A 60 -9.69 6.10 5.60
C PRO A 60 -10.10 4.92 4.69
N GLY A 61 -10.97 5.19 3.72
CA GLY A 61 -11.31 4.24 2.65
C GLY A 61 -10.45 4.44 1.40
N VAL A 62 -10.23 3.38 0.61
CA VAL A 62 -9.45 3.43 -0.65
C VAL A 62 -10.02 4.42 -1.68
N ASP A 63 -11.31 4.73 -1.58
CA ASP A 63 -12.01 5.65 -2.47
C ASP A 63 -12.16 7.07 -1.90
N ASP A 64 -11.64 7.33 -0.70
CA ASP A 64 -11.74 8.62 -0.05
C ASP A 64 -11.00 9.72 -0.83
N PRO A 65 -11.48 10.97 -0.78
CA PRO A 65 -10.81 12.10 -1.43
C PRO A 65 -9.36 12.29 -0.99
N ALA A 66 -9.04 12.02 0.29
CA ALA A 66 -7.69 12.10 0.82
C ALA A 66 -6.75 11.09 0.16
N VAL A 67 -7.20 9.84 0.02
CA VAL A 67 -6.42 8.76 -0.62
C VAL A 67 -6.24 9.01 -2.11
N LYS A 68 -7.30 9.44 -2.80
CA LYS A 68 -7.24 9.77 -4.24
C LYS A 68 -6.31 10.96 -4.50
N GLY A 69 -6.36 11.99 -3.65
CA GLY A 69 -5.45 13.13 -3.71
C GLY A 69 -4.00 12.71 -3.48
N LEU A 70 -3.74 11.93 -2.42
CA LEU A 70 -2.41 11.39 -2.15
C LEU A 70 -1.89 10.57 -3.34
N ALA A 71 -2.68 9.63 -3.84
CA ALA A 71 -2.34 8.79 -4.97
C ALA A 71 -1.98 9.61 -6.22
N ALA A 72 -2.66 10.73 -6.46
CA ALA A 72 -2.36 11.64 -7.55
C ALA A 72 -1.07 12.43 -7.30
N ASP A 73 -0.85 12.91 -6.08
CA ASP A 73 0.31 13.73 -5.71
C ASP A 73 1.65 12.97 -5.87
N ILE A 74 1.70 11.69 -5.51
CA ILE A 74 2.93 10.87 -5.62
C ILE A 74 3.08 10.19 -6.98
N TYR A 75 2.11 10.38 -7.89
CA TYR A 75 2.04 9.67 -9.16
C TYR A 75 3.14 10.10 -10.13
N SER A 76 3.82 9.10 -10.69
CA SER A 76 4.50 9.21 -11.97
C SER A 76 4.35 7.91 -12.74
N ASN A 77 4.42 7.97 -14.08
CA ASN A 77 4.41 6.76 -14.90
C ASN A 77 5.54 5.80 -14.51
N ALA A 78 6.72 6.33 -14.16
CA ALA A 78 7.86 5.53 -13.76
C ALA A 78 7.62 4.79 -12.44
N ARG A 79 7.11 5.49 -11.42
CA ARG A 79 6.77 4.89 -10.11
C ARG A 79 5.61 3.92 -10.24
N ARG A 80 4.60 4.24 -11.04
CA ARG A 80 3.50 3.31 -11.28
C ARG A 80 3.99 2.03 -11.95
N ALA A 81 4.86 2.13 -12.95
CA ALA A 81 5.45 0.95 -13.59
C ALA A 81 6.35 0.16 -12.62
N ALA A 82 7.07 0.84 -11.72
CA ALA A 82 7.88 0.20 -10.68
C ALA A 82 7.02 -0.59 -9.69
N LEU A 83 5.93 -0.01 -9.18
CA LEU A 83 5.02 -0.72 -8.28
C LEU A 83 4.47 -1.99 -8.93
N GLY A 84 4.16 -1.95 -10.23
CA GLY A 84 3.73 -3.13 -10.97
C GLY A 84 4.77 -4.27 -10.94
N ARG A 85 6.06 -3.94 -11.13
CA ARG A 85 7.14 -4.94 -11.07
C ARG A 85 7.33 -5.50 -9.66
N GLU A 86 7.21 -4.68 -8.63
CA GLU A 86 7.30 -5.14 -7.24
C GLU A 86 6.12 -6.05 -6.87
N VAL A 87 4.91 -5.73 -7.34
CA VAL A 87 3.75 -6.63 -7.19
C VAL A 87 3.97 -7.95 -7.93
N ASP A 88 4.54 -7.94 -9.15
CA ASP A 88 4.88 -9.17 -9.87
C ASP A 88 5.94 -10.01 -9.09
N ALA A 89 6.91 -9.36 -8.45
CA ALA A 89 7.91 -10.02 -7.62
C ALA A 89 7.29 -10.64 -6.35
N LEU A 90 6.30 -9.98 -5.74
CA LEU A 90 5.58 -10.50 -4.58
C LEU A 90 4.88 -11.83 -4.88
N ILE A 91 4.33 -12.03 -6.08
CA ILE A 91 3.68 -13.30 -6.46
C ILE A 91 4.64 -14.50 -6.29
N LEU A 92 5.93 -14.30 -6.55
CA LEU A 92 6.94 -15.33 -6.34
C LEU A 92 7.23 -15.54 -4.84
N ALA A 93 7.29 -14.46 -4.07
CA ALA A 93 7.56 -14.48 -2.62
C ALA A 93 6.41 -15.11 -1.81
N THR A 94 5.18 -15.01 -2.30
CA THR A 94 3.96 -15.55 -1.66
C THR A 94 3.72 -17.02 -1.98
N ARG A 95 4.63 -17.72 -2.66
CA ARG A 95 4.47 -19.15 -2.93
C ARG A 95 4.28 -19.94 -1.62
N GLY A 96 3.30 -20.84 -1.63
CA GLY A 96 2.91 -21.63 -0.47
C GLY A 96 1.99 -20.91 0.53
N LEU A 97 1.56 -19.67 0.23
CA LEU A 97 0.63 -18.87 1.02
C LEU A 97 -0.59 -18.55 0.15
N PRO A 98 -1.62 -19.43 0.09
CA PRO A 98 -2.73 -19.30 -0.84
C PRO A 98 -3.46 -17.95 -0.77
N ARG A 99 -3.80 -17.48 0.44
CA ARG A 99 -4.58 -16.23 0.61
C ARG A 99 -3.77 -15.03 0.13
N VAL A 100 -2.53 -14.91 0.58
CA VAL A 100 -1.66 -13.78 0.23
C VAL A 100 -1.24 -13.86 -1.24
N SER A 101 -1.05 -15.07 -1.80
CA SER A 101 -0.77 -15.25 -3.23
C SER A 101 -1.95 -14.83 -4.11
N ASP A 102 -3.18 -15.18 -3.76
CA ASP A 102 -4.36 -14.76 -4.50
C ASP A 102 -4.53 -13.24 -4.46
N ALA A 103 -4.23 -12.62 -3.31
CA ALA A 103 -4.24 -11.17 -3.15
C ALA A 103 -3.16 -10.48 -4.01
N ALA A 104 -1.93 -10.99 -4.04
CA ALA A 104 -0.86 -10.47 -4.90
C ALA A 104 -1.22 -10.56 -6.39
N ILE A 105 -1.80 -11.69 -6.82
CA ILE A 105 -2.32 -11.87 -8.18
C ILE A 105 -3.45 -10.87 -8.48
N HIS A 106 -4.34 -10.61 -7.52
CA HIS A 106 -5.39 -9.61 -7.68
C HIS A 106 -4.81 -8.21 -7.88
N LEU A 107 -3.83 -7.79 -7.07
CA LEU A 107 -3.16 -6.49 -7.23
C LEU A 107 -2.47 -6.35 -8.59
N ALA A 108 -1.86 -7.42 -9.11
CA ALA A 108 -1.23 -7.41 -10.42
C ALA A 108 -2.25 -7.19 -11.55
N ARG A 109 -3.49 -7.68 -11.37
CA ARG A 109 -4.58 -7.53 -12.34
C ARG A 109 -5.30 -6.18 -12.24
N GLU A 110 -5.25 -5.53 -11.09
CA GLU A 110 -5.93 -4.26 -10.81
C GLU A 110 -4.93 -3.13 -10.51
N PRO A 111 -4.20 -2.64 -11.54
CA PRO A 111 -3.10 -1.75 -11.32
C PRO A 111 -3.47 -0.41 -10.64
N GLU A 112 -4.61 0.16 -10.98
CA GLU A 112 -5.10 1.41 -10.41
C GLU A 112 -5.56 1.22 -8.97
N LEU A 113 -6.07 0.04 -8.62
CA LEU A 113 -6.39 -0.31 -7.23
C LEU A 113 -5.11 -0.45 -6.41
N ALA A 114 -4.12 -1.19 -6.90
CA ALA A 114 -2.84 -1.37 -6.20
C ALA A 114 -2.17 -0.03 -5.87
N TRP A 115 -2.20 0.92 -6.80
CA TRP A 115 -1.66 2.27 -6.57
C TRP A 115 -2.42 3.05 -5.49
N ARG A 116 -3.76 2.97 -5.48
CA ARG A 116 -4.58 3.63 -4.45
C ARG A 116 -4.45 2.96 -3.09
N LEU A 117 -4.28 1.64 -3.04
CA LEU A 117 -4.04 0.90 -1.81
C LEU A 117 -2.66 1.25 -1.23
N PHE A 118 -1.64 1.43 -2.07
CA PHE A 118 -0.35 1.94 -1.61
C PHE A 118 -0.50 3.31 -0.93
N ALA A 119 -1.21 4.25 -1.57
CA ALA A 119 -1.50 5.55 -0.98
C ALA A 119 -2.34 5.45 0.31
N LEU A 120 -3.34 4.57 0.36
CA LEU A 120 -4.13 4.30 1.57
C LEU A 120 -3.23 3.86 2.72
N SER A 121 -2.32 2.92 2.47
CA SER A 121 -1.41 2.39 3.49
C SER A 121 -0.44 3.44 4.02
N LEU A 122 0.07 4.34 3.16
CA LEU A 122 0.87 5.49 3.60
C LEU A 122 0.07 6.40 4.54
N LEU A 123 -1.19 6.70 4.20
CA LEU A 123 -2.05 7.54 5.05
C LEU A 123 -2.40 6.84 6.38
N ALA A 124 -2.70 5.54 6.34
CA ALA A 124 -3.06 4.76 7.51
C ALA A 124 -1.90 4.62 8.51
N ALA A 125 -0.66 4.49 7.99
CA ALA A 125 0.54 4.47 8.82
C ALA A 125 0.65 5.74 9.67
N GLU A 126 0.54 6.93 9.05
CA GLU A 126 0.63 8.21 9.76
C GLU A 126 -0.53 8.47 10.74
N LEU A 127 -1.70 7.84 10.55
CA LEU A 127 -2.83 7.96 11.48
C LEU A 127 -2.68 7.07 12.73
N THR A 128 -1.73 6.13 12.70
CA THR A 128 -1.47 5.18 13.79
C THR A 128 -0.24 5.58 14.62
N GLU A 129 0.60 6.48 14.11
CA GLU A 129 1.70 7.13 14.83
C GLU A 129 1.21 8.18 15.85
#